data_AF-A0A358U260-F1
#
_entry.id   AF-A0A358U260-F1
#
_cell.length_a   1.000
_cell.length_b   1.000
_cell.length_c   1.000
_cell.angle_alpha   90.00
_cell.angle_beta   90.00
_cell.angle_gamma   90.00
#
_symmetry.space_group_name_H-M   'P 1'
#
loop_
_entity.id
_entity.type
_entity.pdbx_description
1 polymer ?
#
loop_
_entity_poly.entity_id
_entity_poly.type
_entity_poly.pdbx_seq_one_letter_code
_entity_poly.pdbx_strand_id
1 'polypeptide(L)'
;MIYVEKFEDMIHEDIDEWVYFFKHGKIREDFKSPGILLAAKKLDYLMMSEEERRGYDDYLAYLGQEVGILDTAKEEGREEGKVLTAKAALKKGLSVELIAEITGLPLEEIVKL
;
A
#
# COMPACT_ATOMS: atom_id res chain seq x y z
N MET A 1 7.89 -39.05 10.38
CA MET A 1 9.32 -38.75 10.18
C MET A 1 9.51 -38.61 8.67
N ILE A 2 9.68 -37.39 8.18
CA ILE A 2 9.80 -37.11 6.74
C ILE A 2 11.29 -37.19 6.39
N TYR A 3 11.64 -38.08 5.46
CA TYR A 3 13.03 -38.31 5.03
C TYR A 3 13.42 -37.28 3.97
N VAL A 4 14.20 -36.28 4.37
CA VAL A 4 14.66 -35.16 3.51
C VAL A 4 15.59 -35.62 2.39
N GLU A 5 16.28 -36.75 2.56
CA GLU A 5 17.27 -37.27 1.59
C GLU A 5 16.66 -37.86 0.30
N LYS A 6 15.33 -38.00 0.22
CA LYS A 6 14.65 -38.58 -0.96
C LYS A 6 13.99 -37.57 -1.89
N PHE A 7 14.09 -36.28 -1.61
CA PHE A 7 13.54 -35.24 -2.48
C PHE A 7 14.61 -34.81 -3.48
N GLU A 8 14.39 -35.14 -4.74
CA GLU A 8 15.11 -34.52 -5.86
C GLU A 8 14.84 -33.00 -5.79
N ASP A 9 15.84 -32.16 -6.06
CA ASP A 9 15.72 -30.69 -6.05
C ASP A 9 14.85 -30.18 -7.24
N MET A 10 13.81 -30.92 -7.61
CA MET A 10 12.78 -30.55 -8.57
C MET A 10 11.59 -29.94 -7.82
N ILE A 11 11.25 -28.72 -8.22
CA ILE A 11 10.13 -27.95 -7.64
C ILE A 11 8.89 -28.30 -8.46
N HIS A 12 7.95 -29.02 -7.86
CA HIS A 12 6.66 -29.34 -8.49
C HIS A 12 5.50 -28.66 -7.79
N GLU A 13 5.60 -28.42 -6.48
CA GLU A 13 4.56 -27.82 -5.64
C GLU A 13 5.14 -26.75 -4.68
N ASP A 14 4.27 -25.90 -4.13
CA ASP A 14 4.64 -24.86 -3.15
C ASP A 14 5.47 -25.41 -1.98
N ILE A 15 5.20 -26.65 -1.54
CA ILE A 15 5.93 -27.28 -0.42
C ILE A 15 7.41 -27.57 -0.75
N ASP A 16 7.72 -27.84 -2.02
CA ASP A 16 9.09 -28.10 -2.46
C ASP A 16 9.94 -26.82 -2.40
N GLU A 17 9.32 -25.66 -2.66
CA GLU A 17 9.97 -24.35 -2.49
C GLU A 17 10.36 -24.13 -1.01
N TRP A 18 9.50 -24.52 -0.07
CA TRP A 18 9.81 -24.47 1.37
C TRP A 18 10.92 -25.44 1.75
N VAL A 19 10.89 -26.69 1.26
CA VAL A 19 11.94 -27.70 1.54
C VAL A 19 13.29 -27.23 1.02
N TYR A 20 13.34 -26.71 -0.21
CA TYR A 20 14.56 -26.14 -0.79
C TYR A 20 15.06 -24.95 0.02
N PHE A 21 14.18 -24.02 0.40
CA PHE A 21 14.56 -22.88 1.23
C PHE A 21 15.15 -23.30 2.57
N PHE A 22 14.55 -24.25 3.28
CA PHE A 22 15.09 -24.74 4.56
C PHE A 22 16.42 -25.49 4.39
N LYS A 23 16.62 -26.18 3.26
CA LYS A 23 17.84 -26.94 2.97
C LYS A 23 19.00 -26.03 2.55
N HIS A 24 18.73 -24.98 1.79
CA HIS A 24 19.76 -24.16 1.15
C HIS A 24 19.86 -22.73 1.68
N GLY A 25 18.88 -22.26 2.45
CA GLY A 25 18.80 -20.89 2.96
C GLY A 25 18.72 -19.82 1.85
N LYS A 26 18.27 -20.21 0.66
CA LYS A 26 18.24 -19.35 -0.54
C LYS A 26 16.92 -19.49 -1.26
N ILE A 27 16.53 -18.42 -1.93
CA ILE A 27 15.34 -18.36 -2.78
C ILE A 27 15.79 -18.23 -4.21
N ARG A 28 15.23 -19.07 -5.06
CA ARG A 28 15.50 -19.03 -6.49
C ARG A 28 14.52 -18.08 -7.17
N GLU A 29 14.92 -17.50 -8.29
CA GLU A 29 14.09 -16.56 -9.06
C GLU A 29 12.80 -17.18 -9.60
N ASP A 30 12.75 -18.52 -9.69
CA ASP A 30 11.59 -19.28 -10.16
C ASP A 30 10.56 -19.62 -9.07
N PHE A 31 10.79 -19.22 -7.81
CA PHE A 31 9.85 -19.43 -6.71
C PHE A 31 8.60 -18.57 -6.89
N LYS A 32 7.42 -19.17 -6.75
CA LYS A 32 6.13 -18.50 -7.00
C LYS A 32 5.21 -18.46 -5.79
N SER A 33 5.47 -19.26 -4.75
CA SER A 33 4.58 -19.29 -3.59
C SER A 33 4.60 -17.94 -2.87
N PRO A 34 3.45 -17.26 -2.70
CA PRO A 34 3.41 -15.96 -2.00
C PRO A 34 3.96 -16.04 -0.58
N GLY A 35 3.79 -17.19 0.08
CA GLY A 35 4.29 -17.44 1.43
C GLY A 35 5.81 -17.48 1.51
N ILE A 36 6.49 -18.13 0.56
CA ILE A 36 7.95 -18.23 0.58
C ILE A 36 8.60 -16.88 0.30
N LEU A 37 8.04 -16.10 -0.62
CA LEU A 37 8.50 -14.73 -0.91
C LEU A 37 8.30 -13.78 0.28
N LEU A 38 7.27 -13.98 1.09
CA LEU A 38 7.07 -13.20 2.31
C LEU A 38 8.05 -13.62 3.41
N ALA A 39 8.28 -14.93 3.58
CA ALA A 39 9.27 -15.45 4.51
C ALA A 39 10.69 -14.98 4.15
N ALA A 40 11.01 -14.91 2.85
CA ALA A 40 12.22 -14.30 2.29
C ALA A 40 12.51 -12.93 2.87
N LYS A 41 11.59 -12.00 2.63
CA LYS A 41 11.73 -10.59 2.97
C LYS A 41 11.86 -10.42 4.48
N LYS A 42 11.12 -11.24 5.24
CA LYS A 42 11.23 -11.27 6.70
C LYS A 42 12.59 -11.78 7.15
N LEU A 43 13.11 -12.84 6.53
CA LEU A 43 14.43 -13.37 6.85
C LEU A 43 15.53 -12.37 6.48
N ASP A 44 15.47 -11.75 5.30
CA ASP A 44 16.41 -10.72 4.88
C ASP A 44 16.44 -9.57 5.90
N TYR A 45 15.27 -9.09 6.33
CA TYR A 45 15.16 -8.08 7.38
C TYR A 45 15.68 -8.53 8.75
N LEU A 46 15.57 -9.83 9.08
CA LEU A 46 16.13 -10.38 10.33
C LEU A 46 17.64 -10.58 10.25
N MET A 47 18.19 -10.78 9.04
CA MET A 47 19.62 -10.95 8.79
C MET A 47 20.37 -9.64 8.60
N MET A 48 19.67 -8.52 8.42
CA MET A 48 20.26 -7.18 8.39
C MET A 48 21.00 -6.89 9.71
N SER A 49 22.15 -6.22 9.60
CA SER A 49 22.79 -5.59 10.74
C SER A 49 21.91 -4.48 11.34
N GLU A 50 22.20 -4.07 12.57
CA GLU A 50 21.46 -2.99 13.24
C GLU A 50 21.54 -1.65 12.47
N GLU A 51 22.63 -1.42 11.74
CA GLU A 51 22.80 -0.23 10.89
C GLU A 51 21.93 -0.32 9.63
N GLU A 52 21.99 -1.45 8.91
CA GLU A 52 21.17 -1.68 7.71
C GLU A 52 19.67 -1.66 8.03
N ARG A 53 19.29 -2.27 9.15
CA ARG A 53 17.90 -2.30 9.61
C ARG A 53 17.37 -0.90 9.89
N ARG A 54 18.16 -0.06 10.58
CA ARG A 54 17.80 1.34 10.83
C ARG A 54 17.61 2.12 9.53
N GLY A 55 18.55 2.00 8.59
CA GLY A 55 18.42 2.66 7.29
C GLY A 55 17.19 2.19 6.50
N TYR A 56 16.86 0.90 6.57
CA TYR A 56 15.65 0.36 5.96
C TYR A 56 14.36 0.86 6.63
N ASP A 57 14.32 0.89 7.96
CA ASP A 57 13.17 1.40 8.72
C ASP A 57 12.96 2.90 8.45
N ASP A 58 14.03 3.69 8.39
CA ASP A 58 13.99 5.11 8.04
C ASP A 58 13.46 5.32 6.61
N TYR A 59 13.88 4.49 5.67
CA TYR A 59 13.35 4.50 4.30
C TYR A 59 11.86 4.17 4.24
N LEU A 60 11.40 3.16 5.00
CA LEU A 60 9.98 2.84 5.08
C LEU A 60 9.17 3.97 5.72
N ALA A 61 9.69 4.63 6.75
CA ALA A 61 9.07 5.78 7.37
C ALA A 61 8.93 6.95 6.38
N TYR A 62 9.99 7.23 5.62
CA TYR A 62 9.97 8.23 4.55
C TYR A 62 8.90 7.94 3.50
N LEU A 63 8.83 6.70 2.98
CA LEU A 63 7.79 6.31 2.02
C LEU A 63 6.38 6.48 2.61
N GLY A 64 6.19 6.10 3.88
CA GLY A 64 4.92 6.28 4.57
C GLY A 64 4.50 7.74 4.66
N GLN A 65 5.46 8.64 4.95
CA GLN A 65 5.24 10.08 4.97
C GLN A 65 4.85 10.61 3.58
N GLU A 66 5.57 10.24 2.53
CA GLU A 66 5.27 10.67 1.16
C GLU A 66 3.87 10.24 0.71
N VAL A 67 3.47 9.00 1.02
CA VAL A 67 2.11 8.51 0.74
C VAL A 67 1.08 9.32 1.52
N GLY A 68 1.32 9.58 2.81
CA GLY A 68 0.44 10.40 3.63
C GLY A 68 0.26 11.83 3.09
N ILE A 69 1.35 12.45 2.61
CA ILE A 69 1.31 13.77 1.97
C ILE A 69 0.45 13.72 0.70
N LEU A 70 0.67 12.72 -0.16
CA LEU A 70 -0.08 12.57 -1.41
C LEU A 70 -1.58 12.33 -1.17
N ASP A 71 -1.94 11.52 -0.18
CA ASP A 71 -3.33 11.24 0.14
C ASP A 71 -4.02 12.45 0.75
N THR A 72 -3.32 13.20 1.62
CA THR A 72 -3.81 14.48 2.14
C THR A 72 -4.04 15.48 1.00
N ALA A 73 -3.08 15.65 0.10
CA ALA A 73 -3.20 16.55 -1.04
C ALA A 73 -4.35 16.18 -2.00
N LYS A 74 -4.60 14.88 -2.21
CA LYS A 74 -5.74 14.42 -3.00
C LYS A 74 -7.07 14.76 -2.33
N GLU A 75 -7.15 14.58 -1.02
CA GLU A 75 -8.38 14.85 -0.28
C GLU A 75 -8.66 16.36 -0.22
N GLU A 76 -7.66 17.17 0.09
CA GLU A 76 -7.75 18.63 0.00
C GLU A 76 -8.18 19.08 -1.39
N GLY A 77 -7.58 18.53 -2.46
CA GLY A 77 -7.97 18.84 -3.84
C GLY A 77 -9.41 18.45 -4.19
N ARG A 78 -9.95 17.37 -3.60
CA ARG A 78 -11.37 17.00 -3.77
C ARG A 78 -12.29 17.99 -3.07
N GLU A 79 -11.97 18.35 -1.83
CA GLU A 79 -12.76 19.33 -1.06
C GLU A 79 -12.72 20.71 -1.72
N GLU A 80 -11.55 21.18 -2.15
CA GLU A 80 -11.42 22.41 -2.94
C GLU A 80 -12.24 22.34 -4.25
N GLY A 81 -12.22 21.20 -4.94
CA GLY A 81 -13.00 20.98 -6.15
C GLY A 81 -14.51 21.07 -5.92
N LYS A 82 -15.02 20.54 -4.79
CA LYS A 82 -16.43 20.69 -4.39
C LYS A 82 -16.78 22.16 -4.15
N VAL A 83 -15.95 22.88 -3.42
CA VAL A 83 -16.15 24.30 -3.10
C VAL A 83 -16.12 25.17 -4.37
N LEU A 84 -15.16 24.94 -5.27
CA LEU A 84 -15.08 25.65 -6.55
C LEU A 84 -16.31 25.40 -7.42
N THR A 85 -16.78 24.15 -7.45
CA THR A 85 -18.00 23.76 -8.16
C THR A 85 -19.23 24.46 -7.58
N ALA A 86 -19.37 24.48 -6.25
CA ALA A 86 -20.46 25.17 -5.57
C ALA A 86 -20.47 26.67 -5.87
N LYS A 87 -19.31 27.35 -5.81
CA LYS A 87 -19.18 28.77 -6.15
C LYS A 87 -19.57 29.05 -7.61
N ALA A 88 -19.12 28.21 -8.54
CA ALA A 88 -19.47 28.34 -9.96
C ALA A 88 -20.98 28.15 -10.18
N ALA A 89 -21.61 27.23 -9.45
CA ALA A 89 -23.03 26.95 -9.52
C ALA A 89 -23.89 28.09 -8.93
N LEU A 90 -23.48 28.64 -7.78
CA LEU A 90 -24.11 29.83 -7.18
C LEU A 90 -24.08 31.02 -8.15
N LYS A 91 -22.93 31.25 -8.81
CA LYS A 91 -22.78 32.31 -9.82
C LYS A 91 -23.71 32.13 -11.02
N LYS A 92 -24.09 30.88 -11.35
CA LYS A 92 -25.06 30.55 -12.40
C LYS A 92 -26.52 30.61 -11.94
N GLY A 93 -26.78 30.90 -10.67
CA GLY A 93 -28.13 31.03 -10.12
C GLY A 93 -28.82 29.69 -9.83
N LEU A 94 -28.06 28.61 -9.64
CA LEU A 94 -28.62 27.33 -9.18
C LEU A 94 -29.06 27.44 -7.72
N SER A 95 -30.09 26.67 -7.33
CA SER A 95 -30.59 26.69 -5.95
C SER A 95 -29.60 26.02 -5.00
N VAL A 96 -29.59 26.46 -3.74
CA VAL A 96 -28.67 25.97 -2.71
C VAL A 96 -28.87 24.46 -2.47
N GLU A 97 -30.12 24.00 -2.54
CA GLU A 97 -30.50 22.59 -2.35
C GLU A 97 -29.91 21.70 -3.45
N LEU A 98 -30.00 22.14 -4.70
CA LEU A 98 -29.43 21.42 -5.84
C LEU A 98 -27.90 21.41 -5.81
N ILE A 99 -27.28 22.49 -5.33
CA ILE A 99 -25.82 22.56 -5.17
C ILE A 99 -25.34 21.60 -4.08
N ALA A 100 -26.07 21.48 -2.98
CA ALA A 100 -25.77 20.51 -1.93
C ALA A 100 -25.87 19.07 -2.44
N GLU A 101 -26.90 18.76 -3.23
CA GLU A 101 -27.07 17.45 -3.84
C GLU A 101 -25.92 17.11 -4.80
N ILE A 102 -25.47 18.07 -5.62
CA ILE A 102 -24.42 17.86 -6.62
C ILE A 102 -23.03 17.76 -5.99
N THR A 103 -22.71 18.63 -5.02
CA THR A 103 -21.36 18.75 -4.46
C THR A 103 -21.15 17.91 -3.21
N GLY A 104 -22.24 17.46 -2.56
CA GLY A 104 -22.20 16.78 -1.27
C GLY A 104 -21.81 17.68 -0.09
N LEU A 105 -21.70 19.00 -0.32
CA LEU A 105 -21.44 19.96 0.74
C LEU A 105 -22.71 20.24 1.56
N PRO A 106 -22.60 20.45 2.87
CA PRO A 106 -23.74 20.82 3.69
C PRO A 106 -24.28 22.21 3.29
N LEU A 107 -25.60 22.39 3.39
CA LEU A 107 -26.27 23.64 3.04
C LEU A 107 -25.66 24.85 3.77
N GLU A 108 -25.31 24.68 5.05
CA GLU A 108 -24.70 25.72 5.87
C GLU A 108 -23.35 26.21 5.33
N GLU A 109 -22.59 25.33 4.69
CA GLU A 109 -21.31 25.67 4.09
C GLU A 109 -21.52 26.41 2.78
N ILE A 110 -22.45 25.96 1.95
CA ILE A 110 -22.79 26.61 0.67
C ILE A 110 -23.33 28.02 0.89
N VAL A 111 -24.15 28.25 1.92
CA VAL A 111 -24.67 29.58 2.27
C VAL A 111 -23.56 30.55 2.71
N LYS A 112 -22.42 30.03 3.18
CA LYS A 112 -21.25 30.84 3.58
C LYS A 112 -20.27 31.11 2.43
N LEU A 113 -20.40 30.43 1.28
CA LEU A 113 -19.52 30.58 0.11
C LEU A 113 -19.78 31.86 -0.68
#